data_AF-A0A386C971-F1
#
_entry.id   AF-A0A386C971-F1
#
_cell.length_a   1.000
_cell.length_b   1.000
_cell.length_c   1.000
_cell.angle_alpha   90.00
_cell.angle_beta   90.00
_cell.angle_gamma   90.00
#
_symmetry.space_group_name_H-M   'P 1'
#
loop_
_entity.id
_entity.type
_entity.pdbx_description
1 polymer ?
#
loop_
_entity_poly.entity_id
_entity_poly.type
_entity_poly.pdbx_seq_one_letter_code
_entity_poly.pdbx_strand_id
1 'polypeptide(L)'
;QGRTLYQGRVTAQVTPKNRVTFSQQDEYRCQGSSEFENGDACRSRGADWVAMGSTTLSPEASDRYFHFPYWLTQATWTSTATSRLLLEAGFSRLSYPGGAGTGSPDGAFNLIQVVEQSGIGGHPANFGYRGINTVGDSYQNIKNWRASASYVTGPHNVKFGYQGGYQGANGGTLTGPS
;
A
#
# COMPACT_ATOMS: atom_id res chain seq x y z
N GLN A 1 -15.39 -5.64 4.38
CA GLN A 1 -13.97 -5.30 4.12
C GLN A 1 -13.16 -5.88 5.26
N GLY A 2 -12.17 -6.73 4.99
CA GLY A 2 -11.32 -7.35 6.02
C GLY A 2 -9.94 -6.71 6.02
N ARG A 3 -9.45 -6.31 7.19
CA ARG A 3 -8.11 -5.72 7.34
C ARG A 3 -7.46 -6.32 8.57
N THR A 4 -6.28 -6.89 8.38
CA THR A 4 -5.50 -7.49 9.45
C THR A 4 -4.23 -6.68 9.63
N LEU A 5 -3.95 -6.23 10.85
CA LEU A 5 -2.75 -5.45 11.18
C LEU A 5 -1.90 -6.26 12.15
N TYR A 6 -0.64 -6.46 11.78
CA TYR A 6 0.39 -6.97 12.68
C TYR A 6 1.37 -5.84 12.98
N GLN A 7 1.65 -5.61 14.25
CA GLN A 7 2.61 -4.59 14.67
C GLN A 7 3.55 -5.16 15.73
N GLY A 8 4.84 -5.02 15.47
CA GLY A 8 5.91 -5.27 16.43
C GLY A 8 6.68 -3.99 16.71
N ARG A 9 7.04 -3.75 17.97
CA ARG A 9 7.99 -2.70 18.34
C ARG A 9 8.95 -3.25 19.38
N VAL A 10 10.23 -3.08 19.11
CA VAL A 10 11.32 -3.45 20.02
C VAL A 10 12.10 -2.19 20.37
N THR A 11 12.39 -2.01 21.65
CA THR A 11 13.23 -0.91 22.13
C THR A 11 14.31 -1.52 23.01
N ALA A 12 15.56 -1.20 22.71
CA ALA A 12 16.71 -1.74 23.44
C ALA A 12 17.71 -0.62 23.76
N GLN A 13 18.25 -0.67 24.97
CA GLN A 13 19.43 0.11 25.34
C GLN A 13 20.66 -0.76 25.05
N VAL A 14 21.22 -0.60 23.86
CA VAL A 14 22.33 -1.44 23.36
C VAL A 14 23.61 -1.17 24.13
N THR A 15 23.81 0.07 24.57
CA THR A 15 24.90 0.46 25.48
C THR A 15 24.35 1.53 26.43
N PRO A 16 25.04 1.87 27.54
CA PRO A 16 24.58 2.93 28.46
C PRO A 16 24.29 4.26 27.75
N LYS A 17 24.98 4.52 26.63
CA LYS A 17 24.85 5.75 25.84
C LYS A 17 23.99 5.61 24.59
N ASN A 18 23.67 4.39 24.12
CA ASN A 18 22.95 4.17 22.86
C ASN A 18 21.63 3.45 23.09
N ARG A 19 20.54 4.08 22.64
CA ARG A 19 19.19 3.52 22.62
C ARG A 19 18.72 3.39 21.19
N VAL A 20 18.19 2.22 20.84
CA VAL A 20 17.62 1.94 19.53
C VAL A 20 16.16 1.53 19.71
N THR A 21 15.29 2.04 18.85
CA THR A 21 13.91 1.61 18.72
C THR A 21 13.68 1.16 17.29
N PHE A 22 13.09 -0.01 17.13
CA PHE A 22 12.67 -0.54 15.84
C PHE A 22 11.18 -0.88 15.91
N SER A 23 10.43 -0.54 14.88
CA SER A 23 9.03 -0.96 14.73
C SER A 23 8.73 -1.36 13.31
N GLN A 24 8.02 -2.48 13.18
CA GLN A 24 7.50 -3.00 11.93
C GLN A 24 5.99 -3.08 12.06
N GLN A 25 5.28 -2.55 11.08
CA GLN A 25 3.85 -2.72 10.90
C GLN A 25 3.58 -3.33 9.54
N ASP A 26 2.84 -4.43 9.53
CA ASP A 26 2.39 -5.10 8.33
C ASP A 26 0.86 -5.11 8.33
N GLU A 27 0.27 -4.40 7.38
CA GLU A 27 -1.19 -4.36 7.21
C GLU A 27 -1.55 -5.11 5.95
N TYR A 28 -2.42 -6.10 6.08
CA TYR A 28 -2.92 -6.86 4.97
C TYR A 28 -4.36 -6.43 4.66
N ARG A 29 -4.56 -5.93 3.44
CA ARG A 29 -5.88 -5.55 2.94
C ARG A 29 -6.37 -6.65 1.99
N CYS A 30 -7.54 -7.19 2.30
CA CYS A 30 -8.25 -8.13 1.44
C CYS A 30 -9.65 -7.58 1.10
N GLN A 31 -9.84 -7.20 -0.16
CA GLN A 31 -11.12 -6.71 -0.68
C GLN A 31 -11.34 -7.23 -2.11
N GLY A 32 -12.61 -7.51 -2.42
CA GLY A 32 -12.99 -8.18 -3.67
C GLY A 32 -13.32 -9.66 -3.45
N SER A 33 -13.97 -10.27 -4.43
CA SER A 33 -14.26 -11.70 -4.48
C SER A 33 -13.69 -12.32 -5.75
N SER A 34 -13.61 -13.64 -5.81
CA SER A 34 -13.38 -14.34 -7.08
C SER A 34 -14.56 -14.11 -8.02
N GLU A 35 -14.31 -14.19 -9.33
CA GLU A 35 -15.37 -14.16 -10.35
C GLU A 35 -15.99 -15.55 -10.53
N PHE A 36 -15.21 -16.62 -10.34
CA PHE A 36 -15.69 -18.01 -10.39
C PHE A 36 -15.91 -18.60 -8.99
N GLU A 37 -16.79 -19.59 -8.92
CA GLU A 37 -16.97 -20.44 -7.74
C GLU A 37 -15.65 -21.17 -7.42
N ASN A 38 -15.23 -21.13 -6.16
CA ASN A 38 -13.94 -21.69 -5.68
C ASN A 38 -12.67 -21.06 -6.27
N GLY A 39 -12.73 -19.83 -6.80
CA GLY A 39 -11.54 -19.11 -7.24
C GLY A 39 -10.59 -18.70 -6.08
N ASP A 40 -9.30 -18.57 -6.39
CA ASP A 40 -8.23 -18.17 -5.46
C ASP A 40 -8.29 -16.66 -5.19
N ALA A 41 -9.27 -16.22 -4.41
CA ALA A 41 -9.47 -14.81 -4.07
C ALA A 41 -9.67 -14.56 -2.58
N CYS A 42 -9.48 -13.30 -2.16
CA CYS A 42 -9.75 -12.79 -0.81
C CYS A 42 -11.10 -13.23 -0.22
N ARG A 43 -12.11 -13.40 -1.08
CA ARG A 43 -13.41 -13.99 -0.76
C ARG A 43 -13.80 -14.88 -1.91
N SER A 44 -13.87 -16.19 -1.68
CA SER A 44 -14.42 -17.09 -2.68
C SER A 44 -15.89 -16.73 -2.91
N ARG A 45 -16.28 -16.62 -4.19
CA ARG A 45 -17.67 -16.48 -4.61
C ARG A 45 -18.44 -17.76 -4.24
N GLY A 46 -19.65 -17.57 -3.72
CA GLY A 46 -20.65 -18.64 -3.57
C GLY A 46 -21.59 -18.66 -4.79
N ALA A 47 -22.47 -19.66 -4.87
CA ALA A 47 -23.46 -19.73 -5.95
C ALA A 47 -24.43 -18.54 -5.96
N ASP A 48 -24.56 -17.84 -4.83
CA ASP A 48 -25.53 -16.79 -4.54
C ASP A 48 -24.93 -15.37 -4.45
N TRP A 49 -23.60 -15.22 -4.54
CA TRP A 49 -22.95 -13.95 -4.22
C TRP A 49 -21.68 -13.68 -5.05
N VAL A 50 -21.64 -12.53 -5.73
CA VAL A 50 -20.45 -11.96 -6.38
C VAL A 50 -20.26 -10.50 -5.95
N ALA A 51 -19.06 -10.14 -5.49
CA ALA A 51 -18.80 -8.89 -4.78
C ALA A 51 -18.27 -7.72 -5.64
N MET A 52 -18.10 -7.95 -6.94
CA MET A 52 -17.06 -7.24 -7.70
C MET A 52 -17.57 -6.28 -8.76
N GLY A 53 -18.74 -5.65 -8.63
CA GLY A 53 -19.23 -4.67 -9.63
C GLY A 53 -18.86 -3.20 -9.34
N SER A 54 -19.09 -2.33 -10.32
CA SER A 54 -19.22 -0.88 -10.15
C SER A 54 -20.59 -0.43 -10.66
N THR A 55 -20.97 0.84 -10.44
CA THR A 55 -22.20 1.39 -11.04
C THR A 55 -22.19 1.36 -12.57
N THR A 56 -21.01 1.31 -13.20
CA THR A 56 -20.81 1.32 -14.65
C THR A 56 -20.04 0.11 -15.16
N LEU A 57 -19.75 -0.89 -14.32
CA LEU A 57 -19.00 -2.09 -14.71
C LEU A 57 -19.67 -3.33 -14.12
N SER A 58 -19.84 -4.35 -14.94
CA SER A 58 -20.25 -5.67 -14.44
C SER A 58 -19.15 -6.27 -13.55
N PRO A 59 -19.50 -7.26 -12.71
CA PRO A 59 -18.53 -7.94 -11.86
C PRO A 59 -17.32 -8.50 -12.64
N GLU A 60 -17.54 -9.08 -13.81
CA GLU A 60 -16.47 -9.65 -14.63
C GLU A 60 -15.60 -8.61 -15.37
N ALA A 61 -16.04 -7.35 -15.42
CA ALA A 61 -15.35 -6.24 -16.09
C ALA A 61 -14.68 -5.26 -15.10
N SER A 62 -14.67 -5.60 -13.81
CA SER A 62 -14.16 -4.76 -12.74
C SER A 62 -12.72 -5.11 -12.37
N ASP A 63 -11.92 -4.07 -12.15
CA ASP A 63 -10.52 -4.10 -11.73
C ASP A 63 -10.34 -3.93 -10.22
N ARG A 64 -11.43 -3.99 -9.43
CA ARG A 64 -11.43 -3.55 -8.03
C ARG A 64 -11.11 -4.66 -7.03
N TYR A 65 -10.13 -5.50 -7.35
CA TYR A 65 -9.58 -6.48 -6.41
C TYR A 65 -8.40 -5.86 -5.66
N PHE A 66 -8.41 -5.93 -4.33
CA PHE A 66 -7.31 -5.43 -3.50
C PHE A 66 -6.81 -6.56 -2.62
N HIS A 67 -5.74 -7.20 -3.06
CA HIS A 67 -5.00 -8.20 -2.31
C HIS A 67 -3.57 -7.76 -2.21
N PHE A 68 -3.25 -7.01 -1.15
CA PHE A 68 -1.87 -6.61 -0.98
C PHE A 68 -1.50 -6.25 0.46
N PRO A 69 -0.24 -6.55 0.83
CA PRO A 69 0.35 -6.08 2.06
C PRO A 69 0.86 -4.63 1.93
N TYR A 70 0.71 -3.89 3.02
CA TYR A 70 1.35 -2.62 3.32
C TYR A 70 2.42 -2.88 4.37
N TRP A 71 3.61 -2.29 4.20
CA TRP A 71 4.71 -2.45 5.13
C TRP A 71 5.21 -1.09 5.58
N LEU A 72 5.24 -0.84 6.89
CA LEU A 72 5.85 0.33 7.49
C LEU A 72 6.95 -0.11 8.45
N THR A 73 8.20 0.15 8.05
CA THR A 73 9.39 -0.08 8.87
C THR A 73 9.88 1.25 9.39
N GLN A 74 10.11 1.36 10.70
CA GLN A 74 10.70 2.55 11.31
C GLN A 74 11.82 2.14 12.26
N ALA A 75 12.93 2.84 12.19
CA ALA A 75 14.05 2.68 13.08
C ALA A 75 14.48 4.05 13.60
N THR A 76 14.68 4.17 14.90
CA THR A 76 15.25 5.38 15.51
C THR A 76 16.40 5.00 16.43
N TRP A 77 17.44 5.81 16.39
CA TRP A 77 18.64 5.66 17.21
C TRP A 77 18.91 6.99 17.90
N THR A 78 19.20 6.91 19.19
CA THR A 78 19.59 8.04 20.01
C THR A 78 20.87 7.69 20.76
N SER A 79 21.84 8.60 20.74
CA SER A 79 23.13 8.44 21.41
C SER A 79 23.49 9.65 22.25
N THR A 80 23.78 9.44 23.53
CA THR A 80 24.37 10.44 24.42
C THR A 80 25.89 10.29 24.41
N ALA A 81 26.52 10.59 23.27
CA ALA A 81 27.96 10.40 23.06
C ALA A 81 28.80 10.99 24.22
N THR A 82 28.43 12.19 24.68
CA THR A 82 28.91 12.81 25.93
C THR A 82 27.75 13.48 26.68
N SER A 83 27.97 13.89 27.93
CA SER A 83 27.00 14.63 28.75
C SER A 83 26.57 15.99 28.17
N ARG A 84 27.20 16.40 27.06
CA ARG A 84 26.94 17.65 26.35
C ARG A 84 26.55 17.46 24.89
N LEU A 85 26.62 16.23 24.36
CA LEU A 85 26.36 15.92 22.95
C LEU A 85 25.32 14.80 22.84
N LEU A 86 24.18 15.13 22.25
CA LEU A 86 23.13 14.18 21.90
C LEU A 86 23.04 14.06 20.39
N LEU A 87 23.07 12.82 19.90
CA LEU A 87 22.89 12.48 18.50
C LEU A 87 21.59 11.70 18.35
N GLU A 88 20.83 12.02 17.31
CA GLU A 88 19.62 11.31 16.94
C GLU A 88 19.65 11.00 15.45
N ALA A 89 19.24 9.80 15.10
CA ALA A 89 18.93 9.44 13.73
C ALA A 89 17.61 8.68 13.67
N GLY A 90 16.91 8.82 12.55
CA GLY A 90 15.69 8.10 12.27
C GLY A 90 15.59 7.73 10.81
N PHE A 91 15.05 6.56 10.55
CA PHE A 91 14.73 6.06 9.23
C PHE A 91 13.31 5.53 9.23
N SER A 92 12.55 5.82 8.18
CA SER A 92 11.24 5.22 7.95
C SER A 92 11.12 4.79 6.50
N ARG A 93 10.53 3.63 6.28
CA ARG A 93 10.19 3.10 4.96
C ARG A 93 8.73 2.70 4.97
N LEU A 94 7.94 3.39 4.17
CA LEU A 94 6.58 3.01 3.85
C LEU A 94 6.59 2.39 2.45
N SER A 95 6.10 1.18 2.35
CA SER A 95 5.97 0.48 1.09
C SER A 95 4.54 -0.01 0.94
N TYR A 96 3.93 0.29 -0.19
CA TYR A 96 2.58 -0.12 -0.47
C TYR A 96 2.35 -0.15 -1.98
N PRO A 97 1.57 -1.11 -2.49
CA PRO A 97 1.04 -0.95 -3.82
C PRO A 97 0.00 0.18 -3.82
N GLY A 98 0.24 1.15 -4.70
CA GLY A 98 -0.77 2.13 -5.05
C GLY A 98 -1.55 1.60 -6.24
N GLY A 99 -2.82 1.94 -6.42
CA GLY A 99 -3.52 1.56 -7.64
C GLY A 99 -5.00 1.42 -7.44
N ALA A 100 -5.71 1.46 -8.56
CA ALA A 100 -7.15 1.28 -8.65
C ALA A 100 -7.52 -0.21 -8.57
N GLY A 101 -6.94 -0.94 -7.61
CA GLY A 101 -7.09 -2.39 -7.55
C GLY A 101 -6.30 -3.10 -8.64
N THR A 102 -5.98 -4.36 -8.37
CA THR A 102 -5.51 -5.29 -9.39
C THR A 102 -6.74 -5.95 -10.01
N GLY A 103 -6.65 -6.51 -11.21
CA GLY A 103 -7.70 -7.41 -11.68
C GLY A 103 -7.83 -8.60 -10.73
N SER A 104 -9.01 -9.22 -10.69
CA SER A 104 -9.17 -10.52 -10.04
C SER A 104 -8.13 -11.49 -10.63
N PRO A 105 -7.52 -12.40 -9.85
CA PRO A 105 -6.65 -13.45 -10.37
C PRO A 105 -7.32 -14.27 -11.49
N ASP A 106 -8.65 -14.35 -11.43
CA ASP A 106 -9.52 -15.04 -12.38
C ASP A 106 -10.21 -14.09 -13.38
N GLY A 107 -9.72 -12.86 -13.52
CA GLY A 107 -10.34 -11.83 -14.35
C GLY A 107 -10.40 -12.23 -15.83
N ALA A 108 -11.47 -11.81 -16.53
CA ALA A 108 -11.68 -12.07 -17.95
C ALA A 108 -10.77 -11.21 -18.84
N PHE A 109 -9.45 -11.44 -18.79
CA PHE A 109 -8.46 -10.78 -19.66
C PHE A 109 -8.39 -11.36 -21.08
N ASN A 110 -9.00 -12.53 -21.29
CA ASN A 110 -9.11 -13.21 -22.57
C ASN A 110 -10.15 -12.57 -23.52
N LEU A 111 -11.10 -11.84 -22.96
CA LEU A 111 -12.27 -11.34 -23.68
C LEU A 111 -12.18 -9.82 -23.90
N ILE A 112 -12.69 -9.36 -25.04
CA ILE A 112 -12.79 -7.93 -25.38
C ILE A 112 -13.93 -7.33 -24.56
N GLN A 113 -13.66 -6.24 -23.84
CA GLN A 113 -14.69 -5.52 -23.07
C GLN A 113 -15.68 -4.84 -24.03
N VAL A 114 -16.98 -5.03 -23.77
CA VAL A 114 -18.06 -4.34 -24.48
C VAL A 114 -18.58 -3.20 -23.60
N VAL A 115 -18.79 -2.02 -24.19
CA VAL A 115 -19.33 -0.84 -23.49
C VAL A 115 -20.61 -0.37 -24.17
N GLU A 116 -21.70 -0.31 -23.41
CA GLU A 116 -22.96 0.26 -23.90
C GLU A 116 -22.91 1.79 -23.88
N GLN A 117 -23.11 2.44 -25.02
CA GLN A 117 -23.02 3.90 -25.11
C GLN A 117 -24.29 4.63 -24.62
N SER A 118 -25.43 3.94 -24.60
CA SER A 118 -26.73 4.50 -24.23
C SER A 118 -27.38 3.69 -23.13
N GLY A 119 -27.95 4.36 -22.12
CA GLY A 119 -28.71 3.70 -21.07
C GLY A 119 -30.06 3.22 -21.61
N ILE A 120 -30.13 1.98 -22.06
CA ILE A 120 -31.36 1.31 -22.53
C ILE A 120 -31.71 0.26 -21.47
N GLY A 121 -33.00 -0.07 -21.27
CA GLY A 121 -33.39 -1.19 -20.39
C GLY A 121 -33.21 -0.97 -18.87
N GLY A 122 -32.98 0.27 -18.43
CA GLY A 122 -32.75 0.60 -17.00
C GLY A 122 -31.29 0.50 -16.56
N HIS A 123 -30.36 0.28 -17.49
CA HIS A 123 -28.92 0.26 -17.24
C HIS A 123 -28.33 1.67 -17.45
N PRO A 124 -27.30 2.06 -16.69
CA PRO A 124 -26.64 3.35 -16.89
C PRO A 124 -25.87 3.37 -18.23
N ALA A 125 -25.81 4.54 -18.87
CA ALA A 125 -24.96 4.73 -20.04
C ALA A 125 -23.47 4.53 -19.67
N ASN A 126 -22.66 4.07 -20.63
CA ASN A 126 -21.26 3.65 -20.46
C ASN A 126 -21.08 2.45 -19.53
N PHE A 127 -22.01 1.48 -19.59
CA PHE A 127 -21.90 0.24 -18.85
C PHE A 127 -20.98 -0.75 -19.56
N GLY A 128 -19.88 -1.15 -18.90
CA GLY A 128 -18.88 -2.07 -19.43
C GLY A 128 -19.04 -3.49 -18.91
N TYR A 129 -18.95 -4.50 -19.79
CA TYR A 129 -19.13 -5.92 -19.47
C TYR A 129 -18.33 -6.86 -20.39
N ARG A 130 -18.34 -8.17 -20.11
CA ARG A 130 -17.61 -9.27 -20.82
C ARG A 130 -16.09 -9.29 -20.72
N GLY A 131 -15.43 -8.32 -20.13
CA GLY A 131 -13.97 -8.34 -20.03
C GLY A 131 -13.41 -7.12 -19.31
N ILE A 132 -12.17 -7.24 -18.84
CA ILE A 132 -11.46 -6.14 -18.18
C ILE A 132 -10.60 -5.42 -19.22
N ASN A 133 -10.87 -4.14 -19.50
CA ASN A 133 -10.12 -3.37 -20.50
C ASN A 133 -8.75 -2.93 -19.99
N THR A 134 -8.68 -2.37 -18.79
CA THR A 134 -7.43 -1.82 -18.25
C THR A 134 -7.33 -2.07 -16.76
N VAL A 135 -6.18 -2.57 -16.30
CA VAL A 135 -5.82 -2.66 -14.89
C VAL A 135 -4.56 -1.85 -14.66
N GLY A 136 -4.59 -1.02 -13.61
CA GLY A 136 -3.46 -0.21 -13.18
C GLY A 136 -2.79 -0.79 -11.94
N ASP A 137 -1.61 -1.37 -12.11
CA ASP A 137 -0.77 -1.79 -10.99
C ASP A 137 0.24 -0.69 -10.69
N SER A 138 0.32 -0.22 -9.44
CA SER A 138 1.43 0.64 -9.05
C SER A 138 2.01 0.26 -7.69
N TYR A 139 3.26 0.62 -7.50
CA TYR A 139 4.01 0.34 -6.30
C TYR A 139 4.73 1.59 -5.84
N GLN A 140 4.44 1.99 -4.61
CA GLN A 140 5.01 3.17 -3.97
C GLN A 140 5.97 2.71 -2.89
N ASN A 141 7.20 3.19 -2.97
CA ASN A 141 8.20 3.02 -1.93
C ASN A 141 8.73 4.36 -1.47
N ILE A 142 8.28 4.80 -0.30
CA ILE A 142 8.66 6.06 0.32
C ILE A 142 9.67 5.76 1.43
N LYS A 143 10.85 6.35 1.35
CA LYS A 143 11.91 6.25 2.35
C LYS A 143 12.21 7.65 2.88
N ASN A 144 12.19 7.83 4.19
CA ASN A 144 12.60 9.08 4.82
C ASN A 144 13.73 8.80 5.81
N TRP A 145 14.65 9.74 5.94
CA TRP A 145 15.70 9.70 6.93
C TRP A 145 15.89 11.08 7.56
N ARG A 146 16.28 11.07 8.83
CA ARG A 146 16.61 12.28 9.58
C ARG A 146 17.80 12.02 10.48
N ALA A 147 18.59 13.06 10.68
CA ALA A 147 19.69 13.06 11.63
C ALA A 147 19.75 14.41 12.32
N SER A 148 20.04 14.45 13.61
CA SER A 148 20.29 15.70 14.33
C SER A 148 21.34 15.52 15.40
N ALA A 149 22.10 16.59 15.64
CA ALA A 149 23.07 16.70 16.71
C ALA A 149 22.75 17.93 17.54
N SER A 150 22.67 17.79 18.86
CA SER A 150 22.57 18.91 19.79
C SER A 150 23.76 18.93 20.72
N TYR A 151 24.35 20.11 20.87
CA TYR A 151 25.49 20.37 21.73
C TYR A 151 25.15 21.47 22.73
N VAL A 152 25.33 21.19 24.02
CA VAL A 152 25.00 22.10 25.12
C VAL A 152 26.22 22.31 26.01
N THR A 153 26.72 23.55 26.06
CA THR A 153 27.85 23.96 26.89
C THR A 153 27.50 25.19 27.72
N GLY A 154 27.16 24.97 28.99
CA GLY A 154 26.89 26.06 29.93
C GLY A 154 25.80 27.01 29.39
N PRO A 155 26.12 28.28 29.08
CA PRO A 155 25.16 29.25 28.54
C PRO A 155 24.90 29.12 27.02
N HIS A 156 25.68 28.29 26.30
CA HIS A 156 25.57 28.16 24.84
C HIS A 156 24.98 26.81 24.44
N ASN A 157 24.02 26.83 23.52
CA ASN A 157 23.39 25.65 22.95
C ASN A 157 23.32 25.77 21.43
N VAL A 158 23.65 24.69 20.74
CA VAL A 158 23.57 24.62 19.28
C VAL A 158 22.89 23.31 18.89
N LYS A 159 22.01 23.37 17.88
CA LYS A 159 21.37 22.20 17.31
C LYS A 159 21.46 22.26 15.79
N PHE A 160 21.89 21.16 15.21
CA PHE A 160 21.89 20.94 13.77
C PHE A 160 20.98 19.77 13.43
N GLY A 161 20.24 19.88 12.34
CA GLY A 161 19.32 18.86 11.87
C GLY A 161 19.37 18.73 10.36
N TYR A 162 19.19 17.50 9.89
CA TYR A 162 19.09 17.14 8.50
C TYR A 162 17.90 16.20 8.33
N GLN A 163 17.14 16.40 7.27
CA GLN A 163 16.07 15.51 6.84
C GLN A 163 16.15 15.34 5.32
N GLY A 164 15.90 14.13 4.86
CA GLY A 164 15.81 13.80 3.45
C GLY A 164 14.78 12.72 3.23
N GLY A 165 14.29 12.66 2.00
CA GLY A 165 13.31 11.69 1.58
C GLY A 165 13.54 11.28 0.14
N TYR A 166 13.13 10.06 -0.17
CA TYR A 166 13.11 9.51 -1.52
C TYR A 166 11.81 8.76 -1.72
N GLN A 167 11.13 9.04 -2.82
CA GLN A 167 9.95 8.31 -3.26
C GLN A 167 10.24 7.66 -4.61
N GLY A 168 10.18 6.34 -4.64
CA GLY A 168 10.14 5.57 -5.87
C GLY A 168 8.71 5.12 -6.16
N ALA A 169 8.23 5.44 -7.36
CA ALA A 169 6.94 4.99 -7.87
C ALA A 169 7.20 4.15 -9.12
N ASN A 170 6.72 2.91 -9.15
CA ASN A 170 6.67 2.10 -10.37
C ASN A 170 5.21 1.85 -10.70
N GLY A 171 4.80 2.14 -11.94
CA GLY A 171 3.45 1.89 -12.41
C GLY A 171 3.50 1.12 -13.72
N GLY A 172 2.62 0.13 -13.85
CA GLY A 172 2.37 -0.61 -15.08
C GLY A 172 0.88 -0.57 -15.40
N THR A 173 0.57 -0.61 -16.69
CA THR A 173 -0.82 -0.71 -17.17
C THR A 173 -0.91 -2.00 -17.98
N LEU A 174 -1.80 -2.89 -17.55
CA LEU A 174 -2.16 -4.07 -18.32
C LEU A 174 -3.42 -3.74 -19.10
N THR A 175 -3.32 -3.70 -20.42
CA THR A 175 -4.45 -3.50 -21.33
C THR A 175 -4.88 -4.84 -21.90
N GLY A 176 -6.19 -5.12 -21.86
CA GLY A 176 -6.79 -6.26 -22.54
C GLY A 176 -6.67 -6.15 -24.06
N PRO A 177 -6.97 -7.23 -24.81
CA PRO A 177 -6.98 -7.19 -26.27
C PRO A 177 -8.02 -6.19 -26.79
N SER A 178 -7.64 -5.42 -27.81
CA SER A 178 -8.48 -4.45 -28.53
C SER A 178 -9.30 -5.11 -29.63
#